data_AF-A0A349JI01-F1
#
_entry.id   AF-A0A349JI01-F1
#
_cell.length_a   1.000
_cell.length_b   1.000
_cell.length_c   1.000
_cell.angle_alpha   90.00
_cell.angle_beta   90.00
_cell.angle_gamma   90.00
#
_symmetry.space_group_name_H-M   'P 1'
#
loop_
_entity.id
_entity.type
_entity.pdbx_description
1 polymer ?
#
loop_
_entity_poly.entity_id
_entity_poly.type
_entity_poly.pdbx_seq_one_letter_code
_entity_poly.pdbx_strand_id
1 'polypeptide(L)'
;LNIEDLHQILLTEGLMASETPASDYLVVPQTPEAAAAAFLYARKLRESSDLVRVEIDLESRETEEAAREYARDRRIAQIAWVNAEGFPTIETVN
;
A
#
# COMPACT_ATOMS: atom_id res chain seq x y z
N LEU A 1 -22.56 -24.46 -15.88
CA LEU A 1 -22.17 -23.06 -16.18
C LEU A 1 -20.88 -22.82 -15.39
N ASN A 2 -19.74 -23.09 -16.02
CA ASN A 2 -18.45 -23.26 -15.36
C ASN A 2 -17.75 -21.92 -15.17
N ILE A 3 -17.33 -21.66 -13.93
CA ILE A 3 -16.51 -20.50 -13.52
C ILE A 3 -15.11 -20.53 -14.18
N GLU A 4 -14.68 -21.68 -14.69
CA GLU A 4 -13.37 -21.89 -15.33
C GLU A 4 -13.21 -21.12 -16.65
N ASP A 5 -14.30 -20.94 -17.42
CA ASP A 5 -14.24 -20.25 -18.71
C ASP A 5 -14.06 -18.72 -18.54
N LEU A 6 -14.63 -18.16 -17.46
CA LEU A 6 -14.48 -16.75 -17.12
C LEU A 6 -13.04 -16.39 -16.70
N HIS A 7 -12.33 -17.33 -16.05
CA HIS A 7 -10.93 -17.12 -15.66
C HIS A 7 -9.98 -17.08 -16.87
N GLN A 8 -10.28 -17.80 -17.95
CA GLN A 8 -9.44 -17.81 -19.16
C GLN A 8 -9.58 -16.50 -19.96
N ILE A 9 -10.77 -15.90 -20.02
CA ILE A 9 -10.98 -14.65 -20.76
C ILE A 9 -10.22 -13.48 -20.11
N LEU A 10 -10.24 -13.41 -18.77
CA LEU A 10 -9.52 -12.37 -18.01
C LEU A 10 -7.98 -12.46 -18.17
N LEU A 11 -7.44 -13.67 -18.41
CA LEU A 11 -6.01 -13.88 -18.65
C LEU A 11 -5.59 -13.56 -20.09
N THR A 12 -6.48 -13.74 -21.07
CA THR A 12 -6.18 -13.52 -22.49
C THR A 12 -6.25 -12.04 -22.90
N GLU A 13 -7.09 -11.22 -22.27
CA GLU A 13 -7.30 -9.84 -22.73
C GLU A 13 -6.24 -8.83 -22.28
N GLY A 14 -5.17 -9.23 -21.57
CA GLY A 14 -4.11 -8.30 -21.17
C GLY A 14 -4.64 -7.07 -20.43
N LEU A 15 -5.85 -7.17 -19.86
CA LEU A 15 -6.57 -6.11 -19.18
C LEU A 15 -6.22 -6.13 -17.68
N MET A 16 -4.96 -6.45 -17.37
CA MET A 16 -4.38 -6.00 -16.12
C MET A 16 -4.36 -4.49 -16.27
N ALA A 17 -5.40 -3.84 -15.71
CA ALA A 17 -5.56 -2.39 -15.68
C ALA A 17 -4.22 -1.82 -15.24
N SER A 18 -3.47 -1.41 -16.25
CA SER A 18 -2.07 -1.09 -16.12
C SER A 18 -2.03 0.20 -15.33
N GLU A 19 -1.24 0.18 -14.28
CA GLU A 19 -0.93 1.33 -13.44
C GLU A 19 -2.11 1.76 -12.56
N THR A 20 -2.27 1.11 -11.41
CA THR A 20 -2.77 1.83 -10.23
C THR A 20 -1.97 3.13 -10.14
N PRO A 21 -2.61 4.30 -10.23
CA PRO A 21 -1.87 5.57 -10.22
C PRO A 21 -1.07 5.62 -8.93
N ALA A 22 0.22 5.93 -9.07
CA ALA A 22 1.20 5.92 -7.99
C ALA A 22 0.59 6.53 -6.73
N SER A 23 0.52 5.73 -5.66
CA SER A 23 0.16 6.26 -4.35
C SER A 23 1.28 7.19 -3.90
N ASP A 24 0.94 8.33 -3.31
CA ASP A 24 1.94 9.24 -2.76
C ASP A 24 2.57 8.62 -1.49
N TYR A 25 1.77 7.86 -0.74
CA TYR A 25 2.16 7.26 0.53
C TYR A 25 1.81 5.78 0.64
N LEU A 26 2.77 4.96 1.09
CA LEU A 26 2.57 3.59 1.57
C LEU A 26 2.67 3.56 3.09
N VAL A 27 1.60 3.24 3.81
CA VAL A 27 1.58 3.17 5.27
C VAL A 27 1.85 1.74 5.71
N VAL A 28 2.97 1.52 6.36
CA VAL A 28 3.44 0.18 6.77
C VAL A 28 3.49 0.09 8.29
N PRO A 29 2.75 -0.83 8.93
CA PRO A 29 2.87 -1.05 10.35
C PRO A 29 4.18 -1.80 10.67
N GLN A 30 5.00 -1.27 11.58
CA GLN A 30 6.26 -1.91 11.99
C GLN A 30 6.03 -3.15 12.88
N THR A 31 4.86 -3.23 13.52
CA THR A 31 4.46 -4.37 14.35
C THR A 31 2.99 -4.70 14.10
N PRO A 32 2.54 -5.94 14.36
CA PRO A 32 1.12 -6.29 14.25
C PRO A 32 0.23 -5.45 15.18
N GLU A 33 0.75 -5.01 16.33
CA GLU A 33 0.06 -4.11 17.25
C GLU A 33 -0.09 -2.68 16.67
N ALA A 34 0.85 -2.27 15.82
CA ALA A 34 0.80 -0.99 15.10
C ALA A 34 -0.20 -0.96 13.94
N ALA A 35 -0.75 -2.09 13.52
CA ALA A 35 -1.69 -2.15 12.39
C ALA A 35 -2.89 -1.22 12.60
N ALA A 36 -3.49 -1.22 13.80
CA ALA A 36 -4.60 -0.32 14.11
C ALA A 36 -4.21 1.16 14.03
N ALA A 37 -2.99 1.50 14.47
CA ALA A 37 -2.47 2.86 14.40
C ALA A 37 -2.15 3.28 12.95
N ALA A 38 -1.60 2.35 12.15
CA ALA A 38 -1.36 2.54 10.72
C ALA A 38 -2.65 2.85 9.97
N PHE A 39 -3.73 2.11 10.26
CA PHE A 39 -5.05 2.38 9.72
C PHE A 39 -5.58 3.76 10.09
N LEU A 40 -5.46 4.15 11.35
CA LEU A 40 -5.89 5.49 11.81
C LEU A 40 -5.07 6.60 11.15
N TYR A 41 -3.77 6.39 10.98
CA TYR A 41 -2.89 7.35 10.32
C TYR A 41 -3.21 7.50 8.83
N ALA A 42 -3.39 6.39 8.13
CA ALA A 42 -3.76 6.39 6.72
C ALA A 42 -5.10 7.07 6.47
N ARG A 43 -6.08 6.84 7.36
CA ARG A 43 -7.34 7.56 7.35
C ARG A 43 -7.16 9.06 7.54
N LYS A 44 -6.34 9.49 8.51
CA LYS A 44 -6.03 10.92 8.73
C LYS A 44 -5.39 11.57 7.50
N LEU A 45 -4.43 10.88 6.86
CA LEU A 45 -3.83 11.36 5.60
C LEU A 45 -4.88 11.52 4.50
N ARG A 46 -5.80 10.56 4.37
CA ARG A 46 -6.89 10.62 3.38
C ARG A 46 -7.91 11.72 3.68
N GLU A 47 -8.17 12.01 4.95
CA GLU A 47 -9.05 13.09 5.40
C GLU A 47 -8.36 14.46 5.39
N SER A 48 -7.04 14.50 5.17
CA SER A 48 -6.30 15.76 5.03
C SER A 48 -6.64 16.42 3.69
N SER A 49 -6.61 17.75 3.66
CA SER A 49 -7.01 18.56 2.50
C SER A 49 -6.12 18.35 1.27
N ASP A 50 -4.94 17.76 1.45
CA ASP A 50 -4.06 17.33 0.38
C ASP A 50 -4.61 16.04 -0.21
N LEU A 51 -4.83 16.04 -1.53
CA LEU A 51 -5.42 14.95 -2.30
C LEU A 51 -4.43 13.77 -2.46
N VAL A 52 -3.84 13.32 -1.35
CA VAL A 52 -2.81 12.29 -1.29
C VAL A 52 -3.43 10.91 -1.44
N ARG A 53 -2.85 10.10 -2.32
CA ARG A 53 -3.21 8.69 -2.42
C ARG A 53 -2.43 7.90 -1.38
N VAL A 54 -3.17 7.28 -0.47
CA VAL A 54 -2.61 6.51 0.63
C VAL A 54 -2.94 5.04 0.42
N GLU A 55 -1.92 4.21 0.36
CA GLU A 55 -2.00 2.76 0.39
C GLU A 55 -1.59 2.26 1.77
N ILE A 56 -2.24 1.21 2.27
CA ILE A 56 -1.91 0.58 3.55
C ILE A 56 -1.39 -0.82 3.26
N ASP A 57 -0.24 -1.13 3.82
CA ASP A 57 0.33 -2.47 3.80
C ASP A 57 -0.49 -3.37 4.73
N LEU A 58 -1.38 -4.18 4.13
CA LEU A 58 -2.19 -5.19 4.83
C LEU A 58 -1.56 -6.58 4.80
N GLU A 59 -0.63 -6.76 3.88
CA GLU A 59 0.26 -7.91 3.90
C GLU A 59 1.23 -7.60 5.03
N SER A 60 1.26 -8.39 6.11
CA SER A 60 2.21 -8.19 7.19
C SER A 60 3.61 -8.51 6.70
N ARG A 61 4.17 -7.66 5.83
CA ARG A 61 5.49 -7.84 5.24
C ARG A 61 6.49 -7.80 6.39
N GLU A 62 7.05 -8.97 6.70
CA GLU A 62 7.92 -9.17 7.85
C GLU A 62 9.21 -8.34 7.78
N THR A 63 9.55 -7.84 6.59
CA THR A 63 10.76 -7.07 6.33
C THR A 63 10.48 -5.71 5.69
N GLU A 64 11.17 -4.70 6.19
CA GLU A 64 11.17 -3.33 5.63
C GLU A 64 11.61 -3.32 4.15
N GLU A 65 12.49 -4.24 3.77
CA GLU A 65 12.97 -4.43 2.39
C GLU A 65 11.83 -4.76 1.42
N ALA A 66 10.91 -5.65 1.82
CA ALA A 66 9.78 -6.05 0.99
C ALA A 66 8.81 -4.88 0.77
N ALA A 67 8.58 -4.06 1.80
CA ALA A 67 7.78 -2.85 1.67
C ALA A 67 8.47 -1.77 0.80
N ARG A 68 9.80 -1.65 0.86
CA ARG A 68 10.57 -0.77 -0.05
C ARG A 68 10.53 -1.26 -1.50
N GLU A 69 10.67 -2.56 -1.75
CA GLU A 69 10.50 -3.14 -3.08
C GLU A 69 9.10 -2.91 -3.62
N TYR A 70 8.07 -3.13 -2.79
CA TYR A 70 6.68 -2.85 -3.15
C TYR A 70 6.46 -1.38 -3.50
N ALA A 71 6.99 -0.46 -2.69
CA ALA A 71 6.91 0.97 -2.96
C ALA A 71 7.62 1.35 -4.26
N ARG A 72 8.79 0.76 -4.55
CA ARG A 72 9.52 0.97 -5.82
C ARG A 72 8.74 0.45 -7.02
N ASP A 73 8.22 -0.77 -6.93
CA ASP A 73 7.42 -1.42 -7.98
C ASP A 73 6.17 -0.58 -8.31
N ARG A 74 5.50 -0.08 -7.27
CA ARG A 74 4.31 0.77 -7.35
C ARG A 74 4.62 2.25 -7.65
N ARG A 75 5.91 2.63 -7.75
CA ARG A 75 6.39 4.02 -7.89
C ARG A 75 5.83 4.98 -6.82
N ILE A 76 5.72 4.49 -5.59
CA ILE A 76 5.29 5.26 -4.43
C ILE A 76 6.43 6.16 -3.97
N ALA A 77 6.15 7.46 -3.83
CA ALA A 77 7.17 8.44 -3.47
C ALA A 77 7.64 8.31 -2.00
N GLN A 78 6.72 7.94 -1.09
CA GLN A 78 6.98 7.95 0.34
C GLN A 78 6.38 6.73 1.05
N ILE A 79 7.09 6.21 2.03
CA ILE A 79 6.64 5.16 2.94
C ILE A 79 6.45 5.77 4.33
N ALA A 80 5.30 5.59 4.95
CA ALA A 80 5.02 5.96 6.32
C ALA A 80 5.08 4.72 7.22
N TRP A 81 6.20 4.54 7.91
CA TRP A 81 6.39 3.49 8.90
C TRP A 81 5.68 3.85 10.20
N VAL A 82 4.63 3.13 10.56
CA VAL A 82 3.86 3.42 11.77
C VAL A 82 4.27 2.44 12.87
N ASN A 83 4.72 2.98 14.00
CA ASN A 83 5.06 2.19 15.16
C ASN A 83 3.82 1.88 16.03
N ALA A 84 3.97 1.02 17.04
CA ALA A 84 2.88 0.65 17.95
C ALA A 84 2.33 1.82 18.77
N GLU A 85 3.14 2.87 18.95
CA GLU A 85 2.75 4.11 19.62
C GLU A 85 1.93 5.05 18.70
N GLY A 86 1.81 4.71 17.41
CA GLY A 86 1.08 5.47 16.41
C GLY A 86 1.83 6.66 15.82
N PHE A 87 3.15 6.70 16.01
CA PHE A 87 4.03 7.67 15.37
C PHE A 87 4.44 7.18 13.97
N PRO A 88 4.12 7.95 12.92
CA PRO A 88 4.56 7.68 11.56
C PRO A 88 5.98 8.22 11.35
N THR A 89 6.88 7.38 10.84
CA THR A 89 8.19 7.78 10.33
C THR A 89 8.11 7.77 8.81
N ILE A 90 8.25 8.93 8.18
CA ILE A 90 8.17 9.04 6.72
C ILE A 90 9.57 8.80 6.13
N GLU A 91 9.68 7.81 5.25
CA GLU A 91 10.85 7.49 4.44
C GLU A 91 10.56 7.81 2.98
N THR A 92 11.45 8.53 2.29
CA THR A 92 11.32 8.79 0.85
C THR A 92 12.01 7.69 0.07
N VAL A 93 11.29 7.08 -0.87
CA VAL A 93 11.84 6.04 -1.74
C VAL A 93 12.47 6.71 -2.94
N ASN A 94 13.80 6.64 -3.04
CA ASN A 94 14.58 7.00 -4.23
C ASN A 94 14.82 5.77 -5.11
#